data_AF-A0A7J9XWY1-F1
#
_entry.id   AF-A0A7J9XWY1-F1
#
_cell.length_a   1.000
_cell.length_b   1.000
_cell.length_c   1.000
_cell.angle_alpha   90.00
_cell.angle_beta   90.00
_cell.angle_gamma   90.00
#
_symmetry.space_group_name_H-M   'P 1'
#
loop_
_entity.id
_entity.type
_entity.pdbx_description
1 polymer ?
#
loop_
_entity_poly.entity_id
_entity_poly.type
_entity_poly.pdbx_seq_one_letter_code
_entity_poly.pdbx_strand_id
1 'polypeptide(L)'
;PGSFEQTSFTFLGYTFAPRTVSNGRSGVFTAFAPAISDAALKKISGEVRQWRLHARTGYGLDELAARINPIIRGWLNYYGRYGRGKLMPLLKRINGYLVRWARKKYRRLASFKRVKQWWDQLLGRCRGLFCHWTWTGTFVWIR
;
A
#
# COMPACT_ATOMS: atom_id res chain seq x y z
N PRO A 1 9.35 5.55 -35.56
CA PRO A 1 8.63 4.82 -34.48
C PRO A 1 7.65 3.81 -35.09
N GLY A 2 7.72 2.53 -34.69
CA GLY A 2 6.78 1.51 -35.18
C GLY A 2 5.44 1.60 -34.45
N SER A 3 4.33 1.56 -35.18
CA SER A 3 3.00 1.38 -34.61
C SER A 3 2.71 -0.12 -34.48
N PHE A 4 2.32 -0.54 -33.28
CA PHE A 4 1.88 -1.91 -33.02
C PHE A 4 0.47 -1.85 -32.46
N GLU A 5 -0.40 -2.75 -32.93
CA GLU A 5 -1.81 -2.80 -32.53
C GLU A 5 -1.97 -3.08 -31.03
N GLN A 6 -1.10 -3.93 -30.47
CA GLN A 6 -1.10 -4.30 -29.06
C GLN A 6 0.19 -3.82 -28.39
N THR A 7 0.06 -2.87 -27.48
CA THR A 7 1.19 -2.31 -26.70
C THR A 7 1.21 -2.77 -25.25
N SER A 8 0.24 -3.61 -24.84
CA SER A 8 0.22 -4.21 -23.52
C SER A 8 -0.62 -5.49 -23.48
N PHE A 9 -0.38 -6.36 -22.51
CA PHE A 9 -1.25 -7.50 -22.22
C PHE A 9 -1.25 -7.83 -20.73
N THR A 10 -2.25 -8.59 -20.27
CA THR A 10 -2.37 -9.00 -18.87
C THR A 10 -2.21 -10.51 -18.73
N PHE A 11 -1.32 -10.93 -17.83
CA PHE A 11 -1.07 -12.34 -17.52
C PHE A 11 -0.80 -12.50 -16.01
N LEU A 12 -1.45 -13.49 -15.38
CA LEU A 12 -1.32 -13.79 -13.94
C LEU A 12 -1.50 -12.58 -13.01
N GLY A 13 -2.36 -11.63 -13.38
CA GLY A 13 -2.60 -10.42 -12.59
C GLY A 13 -1.53 -9.33 -12.74
N TYR A 14 -0.62 -9.44 -13.70
CA TYR A 14 0.29 -8.37 -14.12
C TYR A 14 -0.10 -7.83 -15.49
N THR A 15 -0.01 -6.52 -15.66
CA THR A 15 -0.05 -5.88 -16.97
C THR A 15 1.37 -5.57 -17.42
N PHE A 16 1.78 -6.24 -18.49
CA PHE A 16 3.04 -6.01 -19.18
C PHE A 16 2.85 -4.90 -20.20
N ALA A 17 3.64 -3.84 -20.11
CA ALA A 17 3.56 -2.66 -20.97
C ALA A 17 4.91 -1.92 -20.99
N PRO A 18 5.18 -1.03 -21.96
CA PRO A 18 6.27 -0.07 -21.88
C PRO A 18 6.15 0.76 -20.59
N ARG A 19 7.20 0.75 -19.78
CA ARG A 19 7.27 1.47 -18.51
C ARG A 19 8.64 2.10 -18.35
N THR A 20 8.67 3.25 -17.70
CA THR A 20 9.90 3.88 -17.23
C THR A 20 10.50 3.05 -16.09
N VAL A 21 11.70 2.55 -16.30
CA VAL A 21 12.50 1.78 -15.34
C VAL A 21 13.79 2.54 -15.06
N SER A 22 14.22 2.55 -13.80
CA SER A 22 15.51 3.07 -13.40
C SER A 22 16.38 1.92 -12.93
N ASN A 23 17.54 1.77 -13.56
CA ASN A 23 18.61 0.92 -13.06
C ASN A 23 19.70 1.87 -12.62
N GLY A 24 19.97 1.97 -11.32
CA GLY A 24 20.81 3.03 -10.71
C GLY A 24 22.22 3.20 -11.28
N ARG A 25 22.66 2.32 -12.19
CA ARG A 25 23.91 2.42 -12.95
C ARG A 25 23.76 3.08 -14.33
N SER A 26 22.64 2.87 -15.03
CA SER A 26 22.46 3.23 -16.44
C SER A 26 21.41 4.33 -16.66
N GLY A 27 20.87 4.90 -15.58
CA GLY A 27 19.85 5.94 -15.65
C GLY A 27 18.43 5.40 -15.89
N VAL A 28 17.58 6.28 -16.40
CA VAL A 28 16.15 6.02 -16.63
C VAL A 28 15.93 5.65 -18.09
N PHE A 29 15.27 4.54 -18.35
CA PHE A 29 14.96 4.05 -19.69
C PHE A 29 13.58 3.43 -19.76
N THR A 30 13.05 3.26 -20.97
CA THR A 30 11.77 2.57 -21.19
C THR A 30 12.01 1.08 -21.43
N ALA A 31 11.37 0.24 -20.65
CA ALA A 31 11.40 -1.21 -20.80
C ALA A 31 9.99 -1.80 -20.77
N PHE A 32 9.79 -2.91 -21.45
CA PHE A 32 8.54 -3.65 -21.36
C PHE A 32 8.52 -4.44 -20.04
N ALA A 33 7.81 -3.94 -19.03
CA ALA A 33 7.91 -4.44 -17.65
C ALA A 33 6.54 -4.71 -17.02
N PRO A 34 6.42 -5.78 -16.20
CA PRO A 34 5.20 -6.07 -15.48
C PRO A 34 4.97 -5.08 -14.33
N ALA A 35 3.71 -4.82 -14.04
CA ALA A 35 3.25 -4.27 -12.77
C ALA A 35 1.87 -4.86 -12.48
N ILE A 36 1.41 -4.82 -11.23
CA ILE A 36 0.06 -5.26 -10.88
C ILE A 36 -0.98 -4.68 -11.87
N SER A 37 -1.84 -5.55 -12.38
CA SER A 37 -2.92 -5.14 -13.29
C SER A 37 -3.96 -4.34 -12.54
N ASP A 38 -4.69 -3.47 -13.25
CA ASP A 38 -5.69 -2.62 -12.60
C ASP A 38 -6.85 -3.46 -12.03
N ALA A 39 -7.18 -4.59 -12.67
CA ALA A 39 -8.14 -5.57 -12.17
C ALA A 39 -7.66 -6.23 -10.85
N ALA A 40 -6.40 -6.66 -10.79
CA ALA A 40 -5.82 -7.23 -9.56
C ALA A 40 -5.75 -6.20 -8.43
N LEU A 41 -5.33 -4.96 -8.74
CA LEU A 41 -5.29 -3.87 -7.78
C LEU A 41 -6.69 -3.51 -7.26
N LYS A 42 -7.71 -3.53 -8.13
CA LYS A 42 -9.13 -3.33 -7.76
C LYS A 42 -9.61 -4.43 -6.82
N LYS A 43 -9.27 -5.70 -7.09
CA LYS A 43 -9.62 -6.85 -6.25
C LYS A 43 -9.07 -6.70 -4.83
N ILE A 44 -7.76 -6.53 -4.66
CA ILE A 44 -7.15 -6.38 -3.33
C ILE A 44 -7.57 -5.07 -2.65
N SER A 45 -7.86 -4.01 -3.41
CA SER A 45 -8.46 -2.79 -2.86
C SER A 45 -9.86 -3.03 -2.29
N GLY A 46 -10.65 -3.91 -2.91
CA GLY A 46 -11.95 -4.35 -2.41
C GLY A 46 -11.81 -5.09 -1.08
N GLU A 47 -10.85 -6.01 -1.00
CA GLU A 47 -10.56 -6.76 0.23
C GLU A 47 -10.17 -5.83 1.40
N VAL A 48 -9.26 -4.87 1.15
CA VAL A 48 -8.89 -3.87 2.17
C VAL A 48 -10.10 -3.08 2.67
N ARG A 49 -11.04 -2.71 1.78
CA ARG A 49 -12.27 -2.01 2.17
C ARG A 49 -13.16 -2.88 3.05
N GLN A 50 -13.29 -4.17 2.73
CA GLN A 50 -14.11 -5.13 3.47
C GLN A 50 -13.59 -5.39 4.89
N TRP A 51 -12.29 -5.23 5.14
CA TRP A 51 -11.74 -5.35 6.51
C TRP A 51 -12.36 -4.36 7.49
N ARG A 52 -12.82 -3.20 7.00
CA ARG A 52 -13.38 -2.10 7.79
C ARG A 52 -12.53 -1.78 9.02
N LEU A 53 -11.20 -1.71 8.86
CA LEU A 53 -10.24 -1.56 9.97
C LEU A 53 -10.61 -0.42 10.93
N HIS A 54 -11.07 0.71 10.38
CA HIS A 54 -11.53 1.87 11.15
C HIS A 54 -12.69 1.60 12.11
N ALA A 55 -13.48 0.53 11.90
CA ALA A 55 -14.58 0.14 12.77
C ALA A 55 -14.17 -0.85 13.88
N ARG A 56 -12.97 -1.45 13.79
CA ARG A 56 -12.48 -2.48 14.70
C ARG A 56 -11.81 -1.89 15.95
N THR A 57 -12.51 -1.00 16.65
CA THR A 57 -11.96 -0.28 17.84
C THR A 57 -11.77 -1.16 19.07
N GLY A 58 -12.41 -2.33 19.12
CA GLY A 58 -12.18 -3.34 20.17
C GLY A 58 -10.77 -3.92 20.13
N TYR A 59 -10.16 -4.00 18.94
CA TYR A 59 -8.83 -4.56 18.77
C TYR A 59 -7.73 -3.57 19.14
N GLY A 60 -6.59 -4.07 19.61
CA GLY A 60 -5.32 -3.36 19.73
C GLY A 60 -4.59 -3.22 18.39
N LEU A 61 -3.53 -2.42 18.37
CA LEU A 61 -2.76 -2.21 17.14
C LEU A 61 -2.01 -3.49 16.72
N ASP A 62 -1.47 -4.24 17.68
CA ASP A 62 -0.77 -5.50 17.44
C ASP A 62 -1.71 -6.60 16.91
N GLU A 63 -2.94 -6.65 17.41
CA GLU A 63 -3.96 -7.57 16.89
C GLU A 63 -4.37 -7.23 15.46
N LEU A 64 -4.50 -5.93 15.13
CA LEU A 64 -4.73 -5.51 13.75
C LEU A 64 -3.57 -5.93 12.85
N ALA A 65 -2.33 -5.72 13.31
CA ALA A 65 -1.13 -6.12 12.59
C ALA A 65 -1.08 -7.63 12.36
N ALA A 66 -1.29 -8.44 13.40
CA ALA A 66 -1.30 -9.90 13.33
C ALA A 66 -2.29 -10.42 12.28
N ARG A 67 -3.47 -9.79 12.17
CA ARG A 67 -4.51 -10.20 11.21
C ARG A 67 -4.18 -9.84 9.77
N ILE A 68 -3.62 -8.66 9.50
CA ILE A 68 -3.46 -8.17 8.12
C ILE A 68 -2.05 -8.39 7.55
N ASN A 69 -1.03 -8.52 8.40
CA ASN A 69 0.35 -8.70 7.97
C ASN A 69 0.55 -9.92 7.05
N PRO A 70 -0.03 -11.10 7.32
CA PRO A 70 0.15 -12.26 6.42
C PRO A 70 -0.37 -11.98 5.00
N ILE A 71 -1.53 -11.33 4.89
CA ILE A 71 -2.16 -11.00 3.61
C ILE A 71 -1.33 -9.95 2.85
N ILE A 72 -0.98 -8.85 3.52
CA ILE A 72 -0.18 -7.78 2.92
C ILE A 72 1.19 -8.33 2.50
N ARG A 73 1.82 -9.17 3.32
CA ARG A 73 3.10 -9.80 2.98
C ARG A 73 2.99 -10.66 1.72
N GLY A 74 1.90 -11.41 1.56
CA GLY A 74 1.59 -12.14 0.32
C GLY A 74 1.55 -11.21 -0.90
N TRP A 75 0.84 -10.09 -0.81
CA TRP A 75 0.77 -9.12 -1.89
C TRP A 75 2.12 -8.45 -2.18
N LEU A 76 2.90 -8.12 -1.15
CA LEU A 76 4.24 -7.54 -1.31
C LEU A 76 5.21 -8.54 -1.96
N ASN A 77 5.15 -9.82 -1.58
CA ASN A 77 6.00 -10.86 -2.16
C ASN A 77 5.63 -11.12 -3.63
N TYR A 78 4.33 -11.17 -3.93
CA TYR A 78 3.84 -11.39 -5.28
C TYR A 78 3.96 -10.11 -6.13
N TYR A 79 3.05 -9.17 -5.94
CA TYR A 79 2.97 -7.96 -6.75
C TYR A 79 4.13 -6.97 -6.53
N GLY A 80 4.85 -7.08 -5.42
CA GLY A 80 5.91 -6.13 -5.07
C GLY A 80 7.26 -6.39 -5.72
N ARG A 81 7.45 -7.52 -6.41
CA ARG A 81 8.67 -7.81 -7.18
C ARG A 81 8.86 -6.82 -8.34
N TYR A 82 7.76 -6.41 -8.98
CA TYR A 82 7.77 -5.55 -10.16
C TYR A 82 6.82 -4.37 -10.00
N GLY A 83 7.29 -3.16 -10.33
CA GLY A 83 6.42 -1.98 -10.34
C GLY A 83 5.89 -1.57 -8.96
N ARG A 84 6.74 -1.57 -7.92
CA ARG A 84 6.40 -1.18 -6.53
C ARG A 84 5.54 0.08 -6.43
N GLY A 85 5.79 1.05 -7.32
CA GLY A 85 5.04 2.31 -7.40
C GLY A 85 3.52 2.11 -7.54
N LYS A 86 3.06 1.10 -8.29
CA LYS A 86 1.61 0.83 -8.45
C LYS A 86 0.94 0.31 -7.17
N LEU A 87 1.67 -0.33 -6.26
CA LEU A 87 1.13 -0.77 -4.96
C LEU A 87 1.10 0.37 -3.93
N MET A 88 1.97 1.36 -4.09
CA MET A 88 2.16 2.44 -3.11
C MET A 88 0.85 3.13 -2.67
N PRO A 89 -0.09 3.49 -3.58
CA PRO A 89 -1.36 4.10 -3.17
C PRO A 89 -2.22 3.21 -2.27
N LEU A 90 -2.21 1.88 -2.50
CA LEU A 90 -2.94 0.93 -1.65
C LEU A 90 -2.36 0.89 -0.24
N LEU A 91 -1.02 0.81 -0.12
CA LEU A 91 -0.33 0.78 1.17
C LEU A 91 -0.59 2.06 1.98
N LYS A 92 -0.52 3.22 1.32
CA LYS A 92 -0.88 4.51 1.95
C LYS A 92 -2.35 4.56 2.39
N ARG A 93 -3.26 3.92 1.65
CA ARG A 93 -4.69 3.82 2.03
C ARG A 93 -4.89 2.93 3.25
N ILE A 94 -4.19 1.81 3.34
CA ILE A 94 -4.19 0.95 4.54
C ILE A 94 -3.74 1.77 5.75
N ASN A 95 -2.64 2.53 5.63
CA ASN A 95 -2.20 3.44 6.69
C ASN A 95 -3.28 4.50 7.04
N GLY A 96 -4.00 5.03 6.04
CA GLY A 96 -5.13 5.94 6.27
C GLY A 96 -6.25 5.31 7.10
N TYR A 97 -6.55 4.03 6.88
CA TYR A 97 -7.52 3.31 7.71
C TYR A 97 -7.02 3.06 9.13
N LEU A 98 -5.72 2.81 9.33
CA LEU A 98 -5.12 2.71 10.66
C LEU A 98 -5.18 4.04 11.42
N VAL A 99 -4.87 5.15 10.75
CA VAL A 99 -5.03 6.51 11.30
C VAL A 99 -6.50 6.76 11.69
N ARG A 100 -7.45 6.42 10.82
CA ARG A 100 -8.89 6.57 11.11
C ARG A 100 -9.34 5.69 12.28
N TRP A 101 -8.86 4.46 12.36
CA TRP A 101 -9.07 3.57 13.50
C TRP A 101 -8.56 4.22 14.80
N ALA A 102 -7.34 4.77 14.80
CA ALA A 102 -6.74 5.38 15.98
C ALA A 102 -7.54 6.60 16.47
N ARG A 103 -8.02 7.44 15.55
CA ARG A 103 -8.90 8.58 15.88
C ARG A 103 -10.21 8.13 16.51
N LYS A 104 -10.78 7.02 16.03
CA LYS A 104 -12.04 6.47 16.55
C LYS A 104 -11.85 5.81 17.91
N LYS A 105 -10.73 5.10 18.12
CA LYS A 105 -10.41 4.42 19.39
C LYS A 105 -10.00 5.42 20.48
N TYR A 106 -9.22 6.44 20.14
CA TYR A 106 -8.66 7.39 21.11
C TYR A 106 -9.16 8.81 20.85
N ARG A 107 -10.10 9.28 21.69
CA ARG A 107 -10.68 10.64 21.60
C ARG A 107 -9.61 11.74 21.57
N ARG A 108 -8.50 11.57 22.30
CA ARG A 108 -7.38 12.52 22.31
C ARG A 108 -6.73 12.73 20.93
N LEU A 109 -6.88 11.79 20.00
CA LEU A 109 -6.33 11.85 18.65
C LEU A 109 -7.31 12.44 17.62
N ALA A 110 -8.42 13.06 18.03
CA ALA A 110 -9.44 13.54 17.10
C ALA A 110 -8.91 14.51 16.02
N SER A 111 -7.98 15.40 16.38
CA SER A 111 -7.42 16.40 15.47
C SER A 111 -6.29 15.85 14.59
N PHE A 112 -6.16 16.40 13.38
CA PHE A 112 -5.11 16.02 12.43
C PHE A 112 -3.70 16.16 13.04
N LYS A 113 -3.42 17.30 13.70
CA LYS A 113 -2.13 17.57 14.34
C LYS A 113 -1.76 16.47 15.34
N ARG A 114 -2.69 16.08 16.22
CA ARG A 114 -2.44 15.08 17.27
C ARG A 114 -2.28 13.68 16.70
N VAL A 115 -3.12 13.26 15.75
CA VAL A 115 -2.97 11.93 15.15
C VAL A 115 -1.72 11.84 14.28
N LYS A 116 -1.34 12.92 13.58
CA LYS A 116 -0.10 12.95 12.81
C LYS A 116 1.12 12.82 13.73
N GLN A 117 1.17 13.57 14.83
CA GLN A 117 2.24 13.43 15.82
C GLN A 117 2.29 12.02 16.41
N TRP A 118 1.14 11.44 16.76
CA TRP A 118 1.06 10.05 17.23
C TRP A 118 1.58 9.05 16.18
N TRP A 119 1.21 9.23 14.91
CA TRP A 119 1.64 8.38 13.80
C TRP A 119 3.15 8.46 13.56
N ASP A 120 3.71 9.67 13.55
CA ASP A 120 5.14 9.89 13.34
C ASP A 120 5.95 9.26 14.51
N GLN A 121 5.49 9.40 15.76
CA GLN A 121 6.09 8.73 16.92
C GLN A 121 5.93 7.20 16.89
N LEU A 122 4.83 6.70 16.33
CA LEU A 122 4.57 5.27 16.19
C LEU A 122 5.53 4.65 15.17
N LEU A 123 5.74 5.32 14.03
CA LEU A 123 6.71 4.88 13.02
C LEU A 123 8.16 4.92 13.54
N GLY A 124 8.49 5.88 14.41
CA GLY A 124 9.80 5.94 15.05
C GLY A 124 10.06 4.78 16.01
N ARG A 125 9.05 4.37 16.79
CA ARG A 125 9.20 3.31 17.81
C ARG A 125 9.01 1.90 17.28
N CYS A 126 8.05 1.70 16.38
CA CYS A 126 7.58 0.37 16.00
C CYS A 126 7.54 0.17 14.48
N ARG A 127 8.58 0.59 13.75
CA ARG A 127 8.61 0.53 12.27
C ARG A 127 8.34 -0.86 11.68
N GLY A 128 8.63 -1.93 12.43
CA GLY A 128 8.40 -3.31 12.02
C GLY A 128 7.00 -3.87 12.27
N LEU A 129 6.11 -3.12 12.93
CA LEU A 129 4.81 -3.65 13.36
C LEU A 129 3.91 -4.03 12.16
N PHE A 130 3.92 -3.21 11.10
CA PHE A 130 3.26 -3.56 9.84
C PHE A 130 4.31 -3.78 8.77
N CYS A 131 4.19 -4.89 8.04
CA CYS A 131 5.21 -5.30 7.07
C CYS A 131 5.46 -4.26 5.95
N HIS A 132 4.42 -3.53 5.54
CA HIS A 132 4.51 -2.51 4.48
C HIS A 132 5.07 -1.16 4.92
N TRP A 133 5.31 -0.93 6.21
CA TRP A 133 5.89 0.34 6.69
C TRP A 133 7.35 0.55 6.27
N THR A 134 8.04 -0.53 5.92
CA THR A 134 9.35 -0.48 5.27
C THR A 134 9.29 0.19 3.90
N TRP A 135 8.15 0.09 3.20
CA TRP A 135 7.93 0.72 1.89
C TRP A 135 7.36 2.12 2.02
N THR A 136 6.43 2.34 2.95
CA THR A 136 5.89 3.68 3.19
C THR A 136 5.30 3.85 4.58
N GLY A 137 5.77 4.91 5.24
CA GLY A 137 5.16 5.46 6.46
C GLY A 137 4.11 6.53 6.19
N THR A 138 3.89 6.93 4.93
CA THR A 138 2.89 7.97 4.63
C THR A 138 1.48 7.38 4.57
N PHE A 139 0.47 8.20 4.82
CA PHE A 139 -0.94 7.78 4.78
C PHE A 139 -1.77 8.71 3.92
N VAL A 140 -2.86 8.18 3.35
CA VAL A 140 -3.91 9.00 2.73
C VAL A 140 -4.79 9.54 3.85
N TRP A 141 -4.96 10.87 3.90
CA TRP A 141 -5.92 11.48 4.80
C TRP A 141 -7.34 11.24 4.27
N ILE A 142 -8.05 10.33 4.94
CA ILE A 142 -9.46 10.03 4.65
C ILE A 142 -10.27 10.77 5.71
N ARG A 143 -11.05 11.76 5.28
CA ARG A 143 -11.92 12.54 6.16
C ARG A 143 -12.94 11.64 6.87
#